data_AF-A0A2D4R068-F1
#
_entry.id   AF-A0A2D4R068-F1
#
_cell.length_a   1.000
_cell.length_b   1.000
_cell.length_c   1.000
_cell.angle_alpha   90.00
_cell.angle_beta   90.00
_cell.angle_gamma   90.00
#
_symmetry.space_group_name_H-M   'P 1'
#
loop_
_entity.id
_entity.type
_entity.pdbx_description
1 polymer ?
#
loop_
_entity_poly.entity_id
_entity_poly.type
_entity_poly.pdbx_seq_one_letter_code
_entity_poly.pdbx_strand_id
1 'polypeptide(L)'
;MDWAKLKLDHYHDQPVEHICITSLIDTNTYDRLYENQKDLNHQSWQEFKKKHNTNCSLRENISDIDLSNDVIWLWFFKERSDQTASYVHIKGKQIRYRPNVFLISKCKDFKFVHASRKYIRSPFVQLDMNVDDYNKILKRFNKTT
;
A
#
# COMPACT_ATOMS: atom_id res chain seq x y z
N MET A 1 0.16 11.80 -6.09
CA MET A 1 -0.99 10.89 -6.15
C MET A 1 -2.28 11.67 -6.33
N ASP A 2 -3.30 11.09 -6.94
CA ASP A 2 -4.62 11.72 -7.07
C ASP A 2 -5.48 11.50 -5.82
N TRP A 3 -5.20 12.31 -4.79
CA TRP A 3 -5.88 12.25 -3.51
C TRP A 3 -7.35 12.70 -3.57
N ALA A 4 -7.84 13.22 -4.71
CA ALA A 4 -9.23 13.61 -4.89
C ALA A 4 -10.16 12.38 -4.97
N LYS A 5 -9.62 11.20 -5.29
CA LYS A 5 -10.36 9.92 -5.32
C LYS A 5 -10.66 9.34 -3.93
N LEU A 6 -10.11 9.93 -2.87
CA LEU A 6 -10.35 9.46 -1.51
C LEU A 6 -11.79 9.77 -1.08
N LYS A 7 -12.46 8.76 -0.49
CA LYS A 7 -13.82 8.84 0.06
C LYS A 7 -13.77 8.43 1.53
N LEU A 8 -14.77 8.85 2.31
CA LEU A 8 -14.85 8.53 3.74
C LEU A 8 -14.71 7.03 4.03
N ASP A 9 -15.27 6.17 3.17
CA ASP A 9 -15.21 4.71 3.32
C ASP A 9 -13.79 4.12 3.20
N HIS A 10 -12.82 4.88 2.68
CA HIS A 10 -11.42 4.45 2.63
C HIS A 10 -10.68 4.71 3.93
N TYR A 11 -11.25 5.53 4.83
CA TYR A 11 -10.67 5.83 6.13
C TYR A 11 -11.28 4.93 7.20
N HIS A 12 -10.42 4.43 8.09
CA HIS A 12 -10.82 3.58 9.20
C HIS A 12 -10.06 4.03 10.45
N ASP A 13 -10.77 4.21 11.57
CA ASP A 13 -10.20 4.61 12.86
C ASP A 13 -10.05 3.43 13.83
N GLN A 14 -10.88 2.41 13.69
CA GLN A 14 -10.86 1.20 14.53
C GLN A 14 -10.29 -0.01 13.76
N PRO A 15 -9.44 -0.83 14.41
CA PRO A 15 -8.81 -0.72 15.74
C PRO A 15 -7.59 0.22 15.77
N VAL A 16 -7.17 0.70 14.60
CA VAL A 16 -6.17 1.76 14.41
C VAL A 16 -6.57 2.63 13.26
N GLU A 17 -6.05 3.85 13.26
CA GLU A 17 -6.12 4.72 12.11
C GLU A 17 -5.35 4.12 10.92
N HIS A 18 -6.06 3.88 9.82
CA HIS A 18 -5.48 3.50 8.55
C HIS A 18 -6.36 3.93 7.39
N ILE A 19 -5.73 4.11 6.24
CA ILE A 19 -6.39 4.34 4.96
C ILE A 19 -6.22 3.08 4.12
N CYS A 20 -7.32 2.54 3.61
CA CYS A 20 -7.34 1.43 2.70
C CYS A 20 -8.10 1.84 1.44
N ILE A 21 -7.41 1.90 0.30
CA ILE A 21 -8.03 2.28 -0.98
C ILE A 21 -7.59 1.32 -2.08
N THR A 22 -8.58 0.84 -2.84
CA THR A 22 -8.37 0.09 -4.07
C THR A 22 -8.37 1.04 -5.26
N SER A 23 -7.47 0.83 -6.22
CA SER A 23 -7.49 1.53 -7.51
C SER A 23 -7.33 3.05 -7.43
N LEU A 24 -6.52 3.54 -6.49
CA LEU A 24 -6.07 4.95 -6.46
C LEU A 24 -5.33 5.30 -7.77
N ILE A 25 -4.48 4.37 -8.22
CA ILE A 25 -3.87 4.36 -9.54
C ILE A 25 -4.76 3.57 -10.49
N ASP A 26 -4.95 4.09 -11.71
CA ASP A 26 -5.74 3.40 -12.73
C ASP A 26 -5.09 2.08 -13.14
N THR A 27 -5.92 1.13 -13.59
CA THR A 27 -5.47 -0.22 -13.92
C THR A 27 -4.38 -0.25 -14.99
N ASN A 28 -4.44 0.62 -16.00
CA ASN A 28 -3.44 0.64 -17.07
C ASN A 28 -2.06 1.06 -16.53
N THR A 29 -2.02 2.11 -15.71
CA THR A 29 -0.78 2.53 -15.04
C THR A 29 -0.27 1.46 -14.09
N TYR A 30 -1.16 0.85 -13.29
CA TYR A 30 -0.80 -0.24 -12.39
C TYR A 30 -0.20 -1.42 -13.14
N ASP A 31 -0.85 -1.87 -14.23
CA ASP A 31 -0.39 -3.00 -15.03
C ASP A 31 0.99 -2.75 -15.64
N ARG A 32 1.22 -1.55 -16.18
CA ARG A 32 2.53 -1.14 -16.70
C ARG A 32 3.64 -1.18 -15.64
N LEU A 33 3.33 -0.76 -14.41
CA LEU A 33 4.26 -0.80 -13.29
C LEU A 33 4.46 -2.23 -12.76
N TYR A 34 3.39 -3.03 -12.76
CA TYR A 34 3.41 -4.43 -12.35
C TYR A 34 4.33 -5.27 -13.24
N GLU A 35 4.25 -5.10 -14.57
CA GLU A 35 5.14 -5.83 -15.50
C GLU A 35 6.63 -5.51 -15.24
N ASN A 36 6.91 -4.30 -14.73
CA ASN A 36 8.26 -3.84 -14.42
C ASN A 36 8.57 -3.82 -12.92
N GLN A 37 7.79 -4.49 -12.07
CA GLN A 37 7.88 -4.34 -10.61
C GLN A 37 9.26 -4.72 -10.04
N LYS A 38 9.95 -5.68 -10.69
CA LYS A 38 11.29 -6.16 -10.28
C LYS A 38 12.40 -5.15 -10.57
N ASP A 39 12.17 -4.20 -11.48
CA ASP A 39 13.12 -3.15 -11.82
C ASP A 39 12.48 -1.77 -11.58
N LEU A 40 12.65 -1.27 -10.36
CA LEU A 40 12.19 0.07 -9.99
C LEU A 40 13.04 1.20 -10.61
N ASN A 41 14.09 0.88 -11.37
CA ASN A 41 14.84 1.83 -12.17
C ASN A 41 14.36 1.89 -13.62
N HIS A 42 13.48 0.98 -14.03
CA HIS A 42 12.84 1.02 -15.34
C HIS A 42 12.14 2.36 -15.58
N GLN A 43 12.09 2.80 -16.84
CA GLN A 43 11.54 4.09 -17.23
C GLN A 43 10.15 4.35 -16.64
N SER A 44 9.27 3.34 -16.65
CA SER A 44 7.91 3.47 -16.11
C SER A 44 7.87 3.82 -14.62
N TRP A 45 8.79 3.25 -13.83
CA TRP A 45 8.91 3.54 -12.40
C TRP A 45 9.57 4.90 -12.15
N GLN A 46 10.57 5.28 -12.96
CA GLN A 46 11.19 6.60 -12.89
C GLN A 46 10.19 7.73 -13.20
N GLU A 47 9.38 7.55 -14.25
CA GLU A 47 8.28 8.47 -14.59
C GLU A 47 7.28 8.59 -13.44
N PHE A 48 6.93 7.47 -12.81
CA PHE A 48 6.01 7.45 -11.68
C PHE A 48 6.58 8.17 -10.45
N LYS A 49 7.83 7.87 -10.06
CA LYS A 49 8.54 8.51 -8.94
C LYS A 49 8.64 10.01 -9.16
N LYS A 50 9.02 10.43 -10.37
CA LYS A 50 9.10 11.86 -10.75
C LYS A 50 7.74 12.55 -10.72
N LYS A 51 6.69 11.91 -11.25
CA LYS A 51 5.32 12.47 -11.27
C LYS A 51 4.72 12.64 -9.88
N HIS A 52 5.09 11.78 -8.93
CA HIS A 52 4.52 11.78 -7.59
C HIS A 52 5.47 12.22 -6.49
N ASN A 53 6.70 12.60 -6.84
CA ASN A 53 7.76 13.02 -5.92
C ASN A 53 7.89 12.10 -4.71
N THR A 54 8.00 10.79 -4.97
CA THR A 54 8.07 9.75 -3.95
C THR A 54 9.12 8.72 -4.34
N ASN A 55 9.77 8.13 -3.34
CA ASN A 55 10.61 6.96 -3.55
C ASN A 55 9.79 5.68 -3.39
N CYS A 56 10.30 4.60 -3.96
CA CYS A 56 9.65 3.32 -3.94
C CYS A 56 10.69 2.23 -3.69
N SER A 57 10.34 1.27 -2.85
CA SER A 57 11.14 0.07 -2.59
C SER A 57 10.26 -1.17 -2.75
N LEU A 58 10.68 -2.09 -3.63
CA LEU A 58 10.01 -3.37 -3.80
C LEU A 58 10.46 -4.27 -2.66
N ARG A 59 9.50 -4.93 -2.03
CA ARG A 59 9.73 -5.97 -1.02
C ARG A 59 8.92 -7.19 -1.39
N GLU A 60 9.49 -8.37 -1.14
CA GLU A 60 8.87 -9.63 -1.59
C GLU A 60 8.04 -10.30 -0.51
N ASN A 61 8.25 -9.97 0.77
CA ASN A 61 7.48 -10.52 1.88
C ASN A 61 7.10 -9.42 2.87
N ILE A 62 5.91 -9.55 3.47
CA ILE A 62 5.37 -8.58 4.45
C ILE A 62 6.22 -8.53 5.73
N SER A 63 6.95 -9.60 6.04
CA SER A 63 7.98 -9.59 7.08
C SER A 63 9.08 -8.55 6.82
N ASP A 64 9.29 -8.18 5.57
CA ASP A 64 10.38 -7.31 5.16
C ASP A 64 9.99 -5.84 5.23
N ILE A 65 8.75 -5.50 5.63
CA ILE A 65 8.29 -4.10 5.77
C ILE A 65 9.31 -3.33 6.59
N ASP A 66 9.71 -2.19 6.07
CA ASP A 66 10.56 -1.27 6.81
C ASP A 66 9.71 -0.37 7.69
N LEU A 67 9.83 -0.60 9.00
CA LEU A 67 9.09 0.09 10.06
C LEU A 67 9.83 1.31 10.61
N SER A 68 10.96 1.70 10.00
CA SER A 68 11.73 2.89 10.41
C SER A 68 10.97 4.18 10.11
N ASN A 69 10.22 4.21 9.00
CA ASN A 69 9.37 5.35 8.64
C ASN A 69 8.23 5.55 9.66
N ASP A 70 7.87 6.81 9.91
CA ASP A 70 6.74 7.17 10.79
C ASP A 70 5.39 6.81 10.17
N VAL A 71 5.30 6.86 8.84
CA VAL A 71 4.13 6.47 8.06
C VAL A 71 4.51 5.28 7.19
N ILE A 72 3.79 4.18 7.38
CA ILE A 72 3.91 2.98 6.57
C ILE A 72 2.91 3.07 5.42
N TRP A 73 3.43 3.13 4.20
CA TRP A 73 2.63 3.19 2.98
C TRP A 73 2.96 2.01 2.07
N LEU A 74 2.04 1.04 2.02
CA LEU A 74 2.18 -0.17 1.24
C LEU A 74 1.27 -0.13 0.02
N TRP A 75 1.77 -0.61 -1.10
CA TRP A 75 1.01 -0.83 -2.33
C TRP A 75 1.14 -2.28 -2.76
N PHE A 76 0.02 -2.99 -2.85
CA PHE A 76 0.01 -4.44 -3.05
C PHE A 76 0.08 -4.83 -4.53
N PHE A 77 1.02 -5.74 -4.83
CA PHE A 77 1.28 -6.28 -6.17
C PHE A 77 0.97 -7.78 -6.23
N LYS A 78 -0.25 -8.18 -5.83
CA LYS A 78 -0.64 -9.60 -5.83
C LYS A 78 -0.42 -10.25 -7.21
N GLU A 79 0.22 -11.41 -7.22
CA GLU A 79 0.46 -12.18 -8.44
C GLU A 79 -0.86 -12.57 -9.12
N ARG A 80 -0.98 -12.31 -10.42
CA ARG A 80 -2.24 -12.52 -11.19
C ARG A 80 -2.66 -13.99 -11.29
N SER A 81 -1.70 -14.92 -11.31
CA SER A 81 -1.95 -16.36 -11.35
C SER A 81 -2.44 -16.91 -10.01
N ASP A 82 -2.26 -16.16 -8.93
CA ASP A 82 -2.54 -16.65 -7.60
C ASP A 82 -3.97 -16.31 -7.14
N GLN A 83 -4.74 -17.37 -6.94
CA GLN A 83 -6.14 -17.30 -6.52
C GLN A 83 -6.31 -17.45 -5.01
N THR A 84 -5.22 -17.60 -4.24
CA THR A 84 -5.31 -17.79 -2.79
C THR A 84 -5.75 -16.53 -2.06
N ALA A 85 -6.58 -16.72 -1.04
CA ALA A 85 -6.96 -15.65 -0.13
C ALA A 85 -5.82 -15.41 0.88
N SER A 86 -5.30 -14.18 0.88
CA SER A 86 -4.24 -13.71 1.78
C SER A 86 -4.65 -12.41 2.44
N TYR A 87 -4.17 -12.18 3.65
CA TYR A 87 -4.58 -11.04 4.45
C TYR A 87 -3.41 -10.42 5.20
N VAL A 88 -3.38 -9.09 5.19
CA VAL A 88 -2.51 -8.27 6.03
C VAL A 88 -3.31 -7.86 7.26
N HIS A 89 -2.82 -8.18 8.43
CA HIS A 89 -3.41 -7.80 9.70
C HIS A 89 -2.70 -6.55 10.20
N ILE A 90 -3.47 -5.50 10.51
CA ILE A 90 -2.98 -4.28 11.15
C ILE A 90 -3.64 -4.14 12.51
N LYS A 91 -2.88 -4.29 13.60
CA LYS A 91 -3.38 -4.39 14.99
C LYS A 91 -4.64 -5.29 15.11
N GLY A 92 -4.61 -6.46 14.48
CA GLY A 92 -5.72 -7.42 14.47
C GLY A 92 -6.84 -7.16 13.46
N LYS A 93 -6.88 -6.00 12.78
CA LYS A 93 -7.79 -5.77 11.64
C LYS A 93 -7.30 -6.49 10.41
N GLN A 94 -8.13 -7.37 9.87
CA GLN A 94 -7.84 -8.11 8.67
C GLN A 94 -8.14 -7.29 7.42
N ILE A 95 -7.11 -7.03 6.61
CA ILE A 95 -7.18 -6.35 5.32
C ILE A 95 -6.83 -7.37 4.24
N ARG A 96 -7.72 -7.53 3.25
CA ARG A 96 -7.49 -8.49 2.18
C ARG A 96 -6.39 -7.99 1.26
N TYR A 97 -5.38 -8.83 1.05
CA TYR A 97 -4.29 -8.57 0.11
C TYR A 97 -4.83 -8.81 -1.31
N ARG A 98 -5.17 -7.72 -1.99
CA ARG A 98 -5.68 -7.68 -3.38
C ARG A 98 -4.72 -6.85 -4.24
N PRO A 99 -4.68 -7.07 -5.56
CA PRO A 99 -3.89 -6.22 -6.44
C PRO A 99 -4.37 -4.77 -6.40
N ASN A 100 -3.43 -3.84 -6.58
CA ASN A 100 -3.69 -2.40 -6.66
C ASN A 100 -4.43 -1.82 -5.43
N VAL A 101 -4.07 -2.31 -4.25
CA VAL A 101 -4.56 -1.77 -2.97
C VAL A 101 -3.45 -1.01 -2.28
N PHE A 102 -3.76 0.21 -1.85
CA PHE A 102 -2.91 0.98 -0.96
C PHE A 102 -3.39 0.84 0.47
N LEU A 103 -2.44 0.59 1.37
CA LEU A 103 -2.62 0.59 2.80
C LEU A 103 -1.67 1.62 3.41
N ILE A 104 -2.21 2.62 4.08
CA ILE A 104 -1.44 3.71 4.70
C ILE A 104 -1.78 3.77 6.18
N SER A 105 -0.78 3.76 7.07
CA SER A 105 -1.00 3.89 8.50
C SER A 105 0.27 4.34 9.23
N LYS A 106 0.12 4.98 10.39
CA LYS A 106 1.20 5.18 11.37
C LYS A 106 1.43 3.96 12.27
N CYS A 107 0.52 2.98 12.24
CA CYS A 107 0.67 1.76 13.02
C CYS A 107 1.86 0.96 12.50
N LYS A 108 2.62 0.34 13.41
CA LYS A 108 3.78 -0.51 13.08
C LYS A 108 3.52 -2.01 13.35
N ASP A 109 2.32 -2.36 13.81
CA ASP A 109 1.93 -3.75 14.07
C ASP A 109 1.26 -4.36 12.83
N PHE A 110 2.09 -4.90 11.95
CA PHE A 110 1.67 -5.66 10.78
C PHE A 110 1.98 -7.14 10.95
N LYS A 111 1.00 -7.98 10.62
CA LYS A 111 1.17 -9.44 10.55
C LYS A 111 0.58 -9.95 9.25
N PHE A 112 1.16 -10.98 8.69
CA PHE A 112 0.63 -11.59 7.49
C PHE A 112 0.05 -12.96 7.78
N VAL A 113 -1.16 -13.21 7.29
CA VAL A 113 -1.90 -14.43 7.55
C VAL A 113 -2.36 -15.04 6.24
N HIS A 114 -2.01 -16.32 6.06
CA HIS A 114 -2.44 -17.16 4.95
C HIS A 114 -3.63 -18.01 5.35
N ALA A 115 -4.63 -18.14 4.47
CA ALA A 115 -5.82 -18.93 4.78
C ALA A 115 -5.62 -20.45 4.64
N SER A 116 -4.68 -20.93 3.80
CA SER A 116 -4.59 -22.39 3.54
C SER A 116 -3.32 -22.93 2.87
N ARG A 117 -2.60 -22.14 2.05
CA ARG A 117 -1.35 -22.55 1.39
C ARG A 117 -0.21 -21.60 1.72
N LYS A 118 1.01 -22.16 1.88
CA LYS A 118 2.23 -21.38 2.07
C LYS A 118 2.45 -20.56 0.79
N TYR A 119 2.16 -19.27 0.87
CA TYR A 119 2.41 -18.33 -0.20
C TYR A 119 3.90 -18.24 -0.41
N ILE A 120 4.36 -18.28 -1.65
CA ILE A 120 5.79 -18.31 -1.93
C ILE A 120 6.38 -16.89 -1.84
N ARG A 121 5.64 -15.86 -2.29
CA ARG A 121 6.10 -14.45 -2.31
C ARG A 121 4.92 -13.49 -2.27
N SER A 122 4.89 -12.51 -1.36
CA SER A 122 3.85 -11.46 -1.26
C SER A 122 4.38 -10.07 -1.59
N PRO A 123 4.61 -9.77 -2.87
CA PRO A 123 5.27 -8.55 -3.26
C PRO A 123 4.43 -7.31 -2.99
N PHE A 124 5.07 -6.28 -2.48
CA PHE A 124 4.48 -4.95 -2.35
C PHE A 124 5.55 -3.91 -2.60
N VAL A 125 5.10 -2.74 -3.02
CA VAL A 125 5.94 -1.57 -3.11
C VAL A 125 5.66 -0.72 -1.88
N GLN A 126 6.69 -0.46 -1.10
CA GLN A 126 6.65 0.51 -0.02
C GLN A 126 7.01 1.88 -0.58
N LEU A 127 6.17 2.87 -0.31
CA LEU A 127 6.38 4.25 -0.75
C LEU A 127 6.76 5.14 0.44
N ASP A 128 7.51 6.19 0.16
CA ASP A 128 7.86 7.18 1.16
C ASP A 128 6.77 8.24 1.28
N MET A 129 6.40 8.54 2.53
CA MET A 129 5.49 9.63 2.90
C MET A 129 5.93 10.21 4.25
N ASN A 130 6.03 11.53 4.32
CA ASN A 130 6.25 12.21 5.59
C ASN A 130 4.94 12.36 6.37
N VAL A 131 5.06 12.63 7.67
CA VAL A 131 3.91 12.77 8.58
C VAL A 131 2.99 13.92 8.18
N ASP A 132 3.54 15.03 7.68
CA ASP A 132 2.76 16.21 7.30
C ASP A 132 1.83 15.94 6.12
N ASP A 133 2.31 15.23 5.10
CA ASP A 133 1.52 14.86 3.93
C ASP A 133 0.43 13.84 4.30
N TYR A 134 0.75 12.90 5.20
CA TYR A 134 -0.26 12.01 5.76
C TYR A 134 -1.33 12.80 6.53
N ASN A 135 -0.93 13.74 7.40
CA ASN A 135 -1.87 14.58 8.14
C ASN A 135 -2.74 15.44 7.20
N LYS A 136 -2.19 15.97 6.10
CA LYS A 136 -2.96 16.68 5.06
C LYS A 136 -4.02 15.78 4.42
N ILE A 137 -3.70 14.50 4.21
CA ILE A 137 -4.68 13.52 3.73
C ILE A 137 -5.77 13.32 4.77
N LEU A 138 -5.42 13.16 6.06
CA LEU A 138 -6.40 13.02 7.15
C LEU A 138 -7.36 14.20 7.26
N LYS A 139 -6.88 15.43 7.03
CA LYS A 139 -7.75 16.63 7.04
C LYS A 139 -8.92 16.51 6.07
N ARG A 140 -8.76 15.79 4.95
CA ARG A 140 -9.82 15.56 3.95
C ARG A 140 -10.97 14.71 4.48
N PHE A 141 -10.74 13.92 5.52
CA PHE A 141 -11.76 13.14 6.20
C PHE A 141 -12.36 13.87 7.41
N ASN A 142 -12.07 15.17 7.58
CA ASN A 142 -12.41 15.98 8.75
C ASN A 142 -11.82 15.42 10.06
N LYS A 143 -10.63 14.80 10.00
CA LYS A 143 -10.00 14.10 11.14
C LYS A 143 -8.80 14.82 11.76
N THR A 144 -8.65 16.12 11.53
CA THR A 144 -7.75 16.94 12.35
C THR A 144 -8.56 17.74 13.36
N THR A 145 -8.42 17.37 14.63
CA THR A 145 -8.64 18.25 15.77
C THR A 145 -7.38 19.09 15.98
#